data_AF-A0A101A6J8-F1
#
_entry.id   AF-A0A101A6J8-F1
#
_cell.length_a   1.000
_cell.length_b   1.000
_cell.length_c   1.000
_cell.angle_alpha   90.00
_cell.angle_beta   90.00
_cell.angle_gamma   90.00
#
_symmetry.space_group_name_H-M   'P 1'
#
loop_
_entity.id
_entity.type
_entity.pdbx_description
1 polymer ?
#
loop_
_entity_poly.entity_id
_entity_poly.type
_entity_poly.pdbx_seq_one_letter_code
_entity_poly.pdbx_strand_id
1 'polypeptide(L)'
;MLPHMLFGFPAHMLGVPTLGLLGYLLALTAAVIAPAIWAAKGAYGLERIVIFVVLGVAAIPVWAVIDRGNSAGFIVPAALGFLIALRRRQWRLAALMVVLATLVKPWFFVLVFALFASRQWRIGSFAIIGVVVSNVAAYLLWPRDFPRTIPQSVENLFHAGSSFQDLVSLRNVSFGRAFALLPDTFDFIRTGGKMTDGFLAGPRSLFGYVVMVVIVGAVLVLGRRIPPVMAGIVLLATATLFPPLAYYYYLVFVLPIAAIIVRDPNGPRGSGVFDKLALESGRRPVVGLVVSLATALSIAQIAVPGPVVNAPIFGQLGERGVIDTTPVVFITTTVVTPFLWLLACAVILVSYARKPARSDEGAEVLSRESSTDTDVSVSSGHSMLIPGTTEKGQP
;
A
#
# COMPACT_ATOMS: atom_id res chain seq x y z
N MET A 1 14.16 -5.29 9.74
CA MET A 1 15.31 -6.12 10.15
C MET A 1 14.95 -7.59 10.34
N LEU A 2 13.75 -7.89 10.83
CA LEU A 2 13.26 -9.26 11.04
C LEU A 2 13.46 -10.22 9.85
N PRO A 3 13.19 -9.85 8.57
CA PRO A 3 13.40 -10.79 7.46
C PRO A 3 14.85 -11.24 7.32
N HIS A 4 15.82 -10.34 7.52
CA HIS A 4 17.24 -10.70 7.40
C HIS A 4 17.67 -11.63 8.54
N MET A 5 17.13 -11.42 9.75
CA MET A 5 17.42 -12.27 10.91
C MET A 5 16.82 -13.67 10.75
N LEU A 6 15.57 -13.77 10.28
CA LEU A 6 14.89 -15.06 10.09
C LEU A 6 15.65 -16.01 9.15
N PHE A 7 16.29 -15.48 8.10
CA PHE A 7 17.05 -16.29 7.16
C PHE A 7 18.55 -16.34 7.48
N GLY A 8 19.12 -15.25 7.99
CA GLY A 8 20.56 -15.14 8.27
C GLY A 8 21.00 -15.88 9.53
N PHE A 9 20.22 -15.82 10.62
CA PHE A 9 20.61 -16.44 11.89
C PHE A 9 20.67 -17.98 11.80
N PRO A 10 19.64 -18.69 11.28
CA PRO A 10 19.72 -20.15 11.13
C PRO A 10 20.83 -20.57 10.18
N ALA A 11 21.01 -19.85 9.07
CA ALA A 11 22.06 -20.15 8.09
C ALA A 11 23.47 -19.99 8.67
N HIS A 12 23.66 -18.98 9.53
CA HIS A 12 24.90 -18.80 10.28
C HIS A 12 25.13 -19.95 11.27
N MET A 13 24.10 -20.37 12.00
CA MET A 13 24.21 -21.52 12.93
C MET A 13 24.57 -22.82 12.21
N LEU A 14 24.06 -23.02 11.00
CA LEU A 14 24.36 -24.20 10.17
C LEU A 14 25.71 -24.11 9.44
N GLY A 15 26.40 -22.96 9.50
CA GLY A 15 27.65 -22.74 8.75
C GLY A 15 27.46 -22.63 7.23
N VAL A 16 26.23 -22.44 6.75
CA VAL A 16 25.89 -22.38 5.31
C VAL A 16 25.18 -21.05 4.97
N PRO A 17 25.90 -19.91 4.97
CA PRO A 17 25.30 -18.59 4.76
C PRO A 17 24.66 -18.43 3.38
N THR A 18 25.15 -19.14 2.36
CA THR A 18 24.59 -19.16 1.00
C THR A 18 23.16 -19.70 0.97
N LEU A 19 22.85 -20.69 1.81
CA LEU A 19 21.51 -21.25 1.92
C LEU A 19 20.52 -20.25 2.53
N GLY A 20 20.97 -19.45 3.50
CA GLY A 20 20.19 -18.33 4.04
C GLY A 20 19.88 -17.26 2.99
N LEU A 21 20.88 -16.89 2.19
CA LEU A 21 20.69 -15.93 1.08
C LEU A 21 19.71 -16.47 0.02
N LEU A 22 19.87 -17.71 -0.41
CA LEU A 22 18.98 -18.32 -1.40
C LEU A 22 17.54 -18.44 -0.88
N GLY A 23 17.36 -18.88 0.37
CA GLY A 23 16.05 -18.93 1.01
C GLY A 23 15.40 -17.56 1.12
N TYR A 24 16.17 -16.54 1.49
CA TYR A 24 15.71 -15.15 1.56
C TYR A 24 15.26 -14.64 0.18
N LEU A 25 16.06 -14.83 -0.87
CA LEU A 25 15.74 -14.37 -2.23
C LEU A 25 14.54 -15.12 -2.81
N LEU A 26 14.40 -16.43 -2.54
CA LEU A 26 13.24 -17.21 -2.96
C LEU A 26 11.96 -16.71 -2.26
N ALA A 27 12.02 -16.51 -0.95
CA ALA A 27 10.90 -15.97 -0.19
C ALA A 27 10.54 -14.54 -0.63
N LEU A 28 11.54 -13.71 -0.92
CA LEU A 28 11.36 -12.35 -1.43
C LEU A 28 10.68 -12.37 -2.81
N THR A 29 11.12 -13.26 -3.71
CA THR A 29 10.53 -13.46 -5.04
C THR A 29 9.08 -13.92 -4.95
N ALA A 30 8.79 -14.88 -4.07
CA ALA A 30 7.42 -15.33 -3.83
C ALA A 30 6.54 -14.21 -3.28
N ALA A 31 7.07 -13.38 -2.37
CA ALA A 31 6.35 -12.26 -1.77
C ALA A 31 5.95 -11.20 -2.81
N VAL A 32 6.86 -10.82 -3.70
CA VAL A 32 6.60 -9.78 -4.72
C VAL A 32 5.75 -10.30 -5.89
N ILE A 33 5.77 -11.60 -6.20
CA ILE A 33 4.92 -12.22 -7.22
C ILE A 33 3.50 -12.52 -6.69
N ALA A 34 3.30 -12.59 -5.37
CA ALA A 34 2.01 -12.95 -4.76
C ALA A 34 0.80 -12.11 -5.26
N PRO A 35 0.88 -10.78 -5.44
CA PRO A 35 -0.23 -10.01 -5.99
C PRO A 35 -0.55 -10.36 -7.44
N ALA A 36 0.45 -10.67 -8.25
CA ALA A 36 0.26 -11.09 -9.64
C ALA A 36 -0.49 -12.43 -9.70
N ILE A 37 -0.08 -13.41 -8.88
CA ILE A 37 -0.77 -14.71 -8.77
C ILE A 37 -2.21 -14.51 -8.30
N TRP A 38 -2.40 -13.68 -7.28
CA TRP A 38 -3.74 -13.40 -6.75
C TRP A 38 -4.62 -12.72 -7.80
N ALA A 39 -4.15 -11.67 -8.47
CA ALA A 39 -4.93 -10.96 -9.50
C ALA A 39 -5.27 -11.89 -10.68
N ALA A 40 -4.28 -12.63 -11.18
CA ALA A 40 -4.43 -13.57 -12.30
C ALA A 40 -5.47 -14.67 -12.02
N LYS A 41 -5.60 -15.15 -10.78
CA LYS A 41 -6.66 -16.11 -10.39
C LYS A 41 -8.09 -15.57 -10.56
N GLY A 42 -8.25 -14.25 -10.66
CA GLY A 42 -9.55 -13.60 -10.87
C GLY A 42 -9.90 -13.33 -12.34
N ALA A 43 -9.06 -13.71 -13.29
CA ALA A 43 -9.24 -13.45 -14.72
C ALA A 43 -9.42 -14.74 -15.53
N TYR A 44 -9.81 -14.60 -16.81
CA TYR A 44 -10.03 -15.72 -17.73
C TYR A 44 -9.10 -15.66 -18.95
N GLY A 45 -8.75 -16.83 -19.51
CA GLY A 45 -8.03 -16.93 -20.77
C GLY A 45 -6.71 -16.13 -20.81
N LEU A 46 -6.54 -15.33 -21.87
CA LEU A 46 -5.33 -14.55 -22.12
C LEU A 46 -5.12 -13.40 -21.13
N GLU A 47 -6.20 -12.84 -20.58
CA GLU A 47 -6.15 -11.77 -19.57
C GLU A 47 -5.37 -12.23 -18.33
N ARG A 48 -5.56 -13.49 -17.90
CA ARG A 48 -4.83 -14.09 -16.80
C ARG A 48 -3.31 -14.10 -17.02
N ILE A 49 -2.88 -14.40 -18.25
CA ILE A 49 -1.46 -14.42 -18.61
C ILE A 49 -0.90 -13.00 -18.62
N VAL A 50 -1.62 -12.05 -19.24
CA VAL A 50 -1.20 -10.64 -19.30
C VAL A 50 -1.05 -10.06 -17.89
N ILE A 51 -2.02 -10.29 -17.00
CA ILE A 51 -1.94 -9.80 -15.61
C ILE A 51 -0.72 -10.36 -14.89
N PHE A 52 -0.47 -11.67 -15.03
CA PHE A 52 0.67 -12.30 -14.38
C PHE A 52 2.00 -11.76 -14.90
N VAL A 53 2.12 -11.60 -16.23
CA VAL A 53 3.34 -11.07 -16.86
C VAL A 53 3.55 -9.61 -16.47
N VAL A 54 2.53 -8.75 -16.58
CA VAL A 54 2.65 -7.31 -16.31
C VAL A 54 2.91 -7.02 -14.83
N LEU A 55 2.21 -7.67 -13.91
CA LEU A 55 2.35 -7.42 -12.47
C LEU A 55 3.48 -8.22 -11.80
N GLY A 56 3.97 -9.28 -12.45
CA GLY A 56 5.03 -10.14 -11.94
C GLY A 56 6.33 -9.96 -12.68
N VAL A 57 6.41 -10.53 -13.89
CA VAL A 57 7.67 -10.70 -14.63
C VAL A 57 8.17 -9.40 -15.27
N ALA A 58 7.28 -8.54 -15.76
CA ALA A 58 7.64 -7.29 -16.45
C ALA A 58 7.70 -6.08 -15.50
N ALA A 59 7.31 -6.23 -14.24
CA ALA A 59 7.27 -5.13 -13.29
C ALA A 59 8.70 -4.76 -12.82
N ILE A 60 9.18 -3.59 -13.20
CA ILE A 60 10.54 -3.13 -12.84
C ILE A 60 10.76 -3.11 -11.31
N PRO A 61 9.78 -2.69 -10.46
CA PRO A 61 9.96 -2.74 -9.01
C PRO A 61 10.18 -4.15 -8.44
N VAL A 62 9.69 -5.21 -9.10
CA VAL A 62 9.92 -6.61 -8.68
C VAL A 62 11.42 -6.92 -8.73
N TRP A 63 12.03 -6.69 -9.89
CA TRP A 63 13.46 -6.94 -10.10
C TRP A 63 14.32 -6.00 -9.28
N ALA A 64 13.94 -4.72 -9.18
CA ALA A 64 14.66 -3.74 -8.38
C ALA A 64 14.78 -4.15 -6.90
N VAL A 65 13.74 -4.76 -6.33
CA VAL A 65 13.77 -5.23 -4.94
C VAL A 65 14.58 -6.51 -4.79
N ILE A 66 14.44 -7.45 -5.73
CA ILE A 66 15.16 -8.74 -5.71
C ILE A 66 16.67 -8.50 -5.87
N ASP A 67 17.05 -7.71 -6.87
CA ASP A 67 18.45 -7.34 -7.16
C ASP A 67 19.11 -6.67 -5.96
N ARG A 68 18.39 -5.77 -5.28
CA ARG A 68 18.87 -5.11 -4.06
C ARG A 68 18.77 -5.96 -2.80
N GLY A 69 18.19 -7.16 -2.87
CA GLY A 69 17.90 -8.01 -1.71
C GLY A 69 17.10 -7.27 -0.62
N ASN A 70 16.28 -6.27 -0.98
CA ASN A 70 15.73 -5.36 0.01
C ASN A 70 14.47 -5.94 0.67
N SER A 71 14.42 -5.89 2.01
CA SER A 71 13.26 -6.37 2.77
C SER A 71 11.93 -5.68 2.43
N ALA A 72 11.95 -4.54 1.71
CA ALA A 72 10.74 -3.85 1.29
C ALA A 72 9.78 -4.75 0.50
N GLY A 73 10.28 -5.76 -0.23
CA GLY A 73 9.41 -6.71 -0.95
C GLY A 73 8.51 -7.56 -0.05
N PHE A 74 8.90 -7.80 1.21
CA PHE A 74 8.06 -8.54 2.17
C PHE A 74 6.85 -7.75 2.65
N ILE A 75 6.77 -6.44 2.38
CA ILE A 75 5.58 -5.63 2.65
C ILE A 75 4.45 -6.01 1.69
N VAL A 76 4.77 -6.47 0.48
CA VAL A 76 3.83 -6.66 -0.63
C VAL A 76 2.64 -7.58 -0.27
N PRO A 77 2.85 -8.78 0.31
CA PRO A 77 1.73 -9.64 0.71
C PRO A 77 0.89 -9.02 1.83
N ALA A 78 1.51 -8.37 2.81
CA ALA A 78 0.81 -7.72 3.92
C ALA A 78 -0.03 -6.54 3.41
N ALA A 79 0.51 -5.72 2.50
CA ALA A 79 -0.19 -4.62 1.87
C ALA A 79 -1.38 -5.10 1.01
N LEU A 80 -1.21 -6.19 0.24
CA LEU A 80 -2.33 -6.80 -0.49
C LEU A 80 -3.42 -7.29 0.47
N GLY A 81 -3.04 -8.04 1.50
CA GLY A 81 -3.96 -8.53 2.53
C GLY A 81 -4.70 -7.38 3.23
N PHE A 82 -3.99 -6.29 3.53
CA PHE A 82 -4.56 -5.08 4.11
C PHE A 82 -5.62 -4.44 3.20
N LEU A 83 -5.30 -4.23 1.91
CA LEU A 83 -6.26 -3.64 0.96
C LEU A 83 -7.48 -4.56 0.74
N ILE A 84 -7.27 -5.87 0.65
CA ILE A 84 -8.35 -6.87 0.60
C ILE A 84 -9.23 -6.79 1.86
N ALA A 85 -8.61 -6.75 3.03
CA ALA A 85 -9.31 -6.69 4.31
C ALA A 85 -10.14 -5.40 4.44
N LEU A 86 -9.60 -4.25 4.03
CA LEU A 86 -10.33 -2.99 4.01
C LEU A 86 -11.51 -3.04 3.03
N ARG A 87 -11.32 -3.63 1.84
CA ARG A 87 -12.42 -3.79 0.87
C ARG A 87 -13.52 -4.72 1.41
N ARG A 88 -13.14 -5.76 2.14
CA ARG A 88 -14.04 -6.73 2.79
C ARG A 88 -14.59 -6.27 4.13
N ARG A 89 -14.21 -5.09 4.63
CA ARG A 89 -14.52 -4.59 5.98
C ARG A 89 -14.11 -5.61 7.09
N GLN A 90 -13.07 -6.40 6.85
CA GLN A 90 -12.51 -7.38 7.79
C GLN A 90 -11.46 -6.71 8.69
N TRP A 91 -11.93 -5.91 9.64
CA TRP A 91 -11.08 -5.03 10.46
C TRP A 91 -9.99 -5.76 11.26
N ARG A 92 -10.28 -6.97 11.76
CA ARG A 92 -9.30 -7.80 12.49
C ARG A 92 -8.13 -8.22 11.59
N LEU A 93 -8.44 -8.61 10.35
CA LEU A 93 -7.42 -8.97 9.37
C LEU A 93 -6.62 -7.73 8.96
N ALA A 94 -7.27 -6.58 8.76
CA ALA A 94 -6.59 -5.33 8.47
C ALA A 94 -5.60 -4.97 9.59
N ALA A 95 -6.00 -5.04 10.86
CA ALA A 95 -5.12 -4.81 12.01
C ALA A 95 -3.91 -5.76 12.03
N LEU A 96 -4.15 -7.06 11.80
CA LEU A 96 -3.07 -8.06 11.73
C LEU A 96 -2.08 -7.72 10.61
N MET A 97 -2.57 -7.34 9.42
CA MET A 97 -1.72 -6.97 8.29
C MET A 97 -0.91 -5.71 8.56
N VAL A 98 -1.44 -4.74 9.34
CA VAL A 98 -0.66 -3.58 9.79
C VAL A 98 0.48 -4.02 10.69
N VAL A 99 0.23 -4.88 11.69
CA VAL A 99 1.28 -5.42 12.56
C VAL A 99 2.37 -6.12 11.73
N LEU A 100 1.98 -6.99 10.78
CA LEU A 100 2.92 -7.65 9.88
C LEU A 100 3.73 -6.67 9.02
N ALA A 101 3.11 -5.63 8.48
CA ALA A 101 3.83 -4.60 7.71
C ALA A 101 4.85 -3.85 8.58
N THR A 102 4.48 -3.52 9.83
CA THR A 102 5.41 -2.84 10.76
C THR A 102 6.60 -3.68 11.18
N LEU A 103 6.44 -5.00 11.28
CA LEU A 103 7.54 -5.94 11.54
C LEU A 103 8.60 -5.92 10.43
N VAL A 104 8.18 -5.65 9.18
CA VAL A 104 9.12 -5.47 8.07
C VAL A 104 9.79 -4.10 8.17
N LYS A 105 8.99 -3.03 8.31
CA LYS A 105 9.42 -1.64 8.40
C LYS A 105 8.52 -0.85 9.38
N PRO A 106 9.07 -0.25 10.47
CA PRO A 106 8.26 0.36 11.54
C PRO A 106 7.29 1.45 11.07
N TRP A 107 7.69 2.26 10.07
CA TRP A 107 6.90 3.39 9.58
C TRP A 107 5.58 3.02 8.89
N PHE A 108 5.33 1.74 8.60
CA PHE A 108 4.01 1.28 8.13
C PHE A 108 2.92 1.34 9.22
N PHE A 109 3.24 1.78 10.44
CA PHE A 109 2.24 2.07 11.47
C PHE A 109 1.22 3.11 11.00
N VAL A 110 1.59 3.96 10.02
CA VAL A 110 0.69 4.94 9.36
C VAL A 110 -0.59 4.26 8.82
N LEU A 111 -0.53 2.97 8.46
CA LEU A 111 -1.70 2.23 7.99
C LEU A 111 -2.81 2.07 9.06
N VAL A 112 -2.49 2.17 10.36
CA VAL A 112 -3.49 2.14 11.46
C VAL A 112 -4.54 3.23 11.28
N PHE A 113 -4.17 4.40 10.71
CA PHE A 113 -5.10 5.51 10.54
C PHE A 113 -6.27 5.18 9.60
N ALA A 114 -6.19 4.15 8.76
CA ALA A 114 -7.32 3.64 7.98
C ALA A 114 -8.42 3.06 8.89
N LEU A 115 -8.04 2.39 9.98
CA LEU A 115 -8.96 1.83 10.97
C LEU A 115 -9.64 2.95 11.76
N PHE A 116 -8.88 3.97 12.16
CA PHE A 116 -9.44 5.13 12.86
C PHE A 116 -10.37 5.96 11.98
N ALA A 117 -10.02 6.21 10.71
CA ALA A 117 -10.92 6.85 9.75
C ALA A 117 -12.23 6.05 9.59
N SER A 118 -12.17 4.73 9.69
CA SER A 118 -13.33 3.83 9.65
C SER A 118 -14.10 3.72 10.98
N ARG A 119 -13.77 4.54 12.00
CA ARG A 119 -14.30 4.53 13.37
C ARG A 119 -14.07 3.22 14.14
N GLN A 120 -13.08 2.41 13.74
CA GLN A 120 -12.74 1.14 14.40
C GLN A 120 -11.72 1.35 15.52
N TRP A 121 -12.06 2.22 16.49
CA TRP A 121 -11.13 2.65 17.55
C TRP A 121 -10.56 1.49 18.35
N ARG A 122 -11.40 0.55 18.81
CA ARG A 122 -10.94 -0.61 19.60
C ARG A 122 -9.93 -1.46 18.83
N ILE A 123 -10.23 -1.76 17.56
CA ILE A 123 -9.37 -2.58 16.71
C ILE A 123 -8.09 -1.83 16.33
N GLY A 124 -8.19 -0.53 16.06
CA GLY A 124 -7.02 0.33 15.84
C GLY A 124 -6.12 0.41 17.07
N SER A 125 -6.68 0.53 18.27
CA SER A 125 -5.92 0.50 19.53
C SER A 125 -5.22 -0.85 19.73
N PHE A 126 -5.90 -1.97 19.47
CA PHE A 126 -5.25 -3.29 19.49
C PHE A 126 -4.13 -3.40 18.46
N ALA A 127 -4.29 -2.81 17.26
CA ALA A 127 -3.23 -2.76 16.26
C ALA A 127 -2.02 -1.96 16.77
N ILE A 128 -2.22 -0.79 17.39
CA ILE A 128 -1.13 -0.01 17.99
C ILE A 128 -0.40 -0.83 19.06
N ILE A 129 -1.13 -1.46 19.98
CA ILE A 129 -0.53 -2.31 21.01
C ILE A 129 0.28 -3.42 20.36
N GLY A 130 -0.27 -4.10 19.34
CA GLY A 130 0.43 -5.13 18.58
C GLY A 130 1.70 -4.61 17.90
N VAL A 131 1.66 -3.43 17.29
CA VAL A 131 2.83 -2.77 16.67
C VAL A 131 3.89 -2.48 17.73
N VAL A 132 3.52 -1.86 18.85
CA VAL A 132 4.46 -1.52 19.92
C VAL A 132 5.07 -2.78 20.52
N VAL A 133 4.24 -3.76 20.92
CA VAL A 133 4.71 -5.01 21.52
C VAL A 133 5.62 -5.77 20.57
N SER A 134 5.27 -5.89 19.29
CA SER A 134 6.08 -6.63 18.31
C SER A 134 7.41 -5.94 18.01
N ASN A 135 7.44 -4.61 17.92
CA ASN A 135 8.69 -3.87 17.70
C ASN A 135 9.55 -3.83 18.97
N VAL A 136 8.97 -3.72 20.17
CA VAL A 136 9.70 -3.81 21.44
C VAL A 136 10.26 -5.21 21.66
N ALA A 137 9.47 -6.26 21.39
CA ALA A 137 9.91 -7.65 21.48
C ALA A 137 11.10 -7.95 20.55
N ALA A 138 11.21 -7.26 19.41
CA ALA A 138 12.37 -7.40 18.55
C ALA A 138 13.68 -6.93 19.22
N TYR A 139 13.63 -5.96 20.14
CA TYR A 139 14.81 -5.54 20.93
C TYR A 139 15.19 -6.54 22.03
N LEU A 140 14.26 -7.37 22.51
CA LEU A 140 14.56 -8.44 23.46
C LEU A 140 15.45 -9.52 22.84
N LEU A 141 15.47 -9.63 21.50
CA LEU A 141 16.41 -10.50 20.78
C LEU A 141 17.85 -9.97 20.81
N TRP A 142 18.08 -8.76 21.34
CA TRP A 142 19.40 -8.13 21.44
C TRP A 142 19.68 -7.58 22.85
N PRO A 143 19.81 -8.46 23.86
CA PRO A 143 19.84 -8.05 25.26
C PRO A 143 21.10 -7.26 25.67
N ARG A 144 22.18 -7.32 24.89
CA ARG A 144 23.49 -6.73 25.26
C ARG A 144 23.51 -5.21 25.35
N ASP A 145 22.70 -4.53 24.53
CA ASP A 145 22.70 -3.06 24.43
C ASP A 145 21.33 -2.45 24.80
N PHE A 146 20.42 -3.27 25.33
CA PHE A 146 19.12 -2.83 25.82
C PHE A 146 19.28 -2.09 27.17
N PRO A 147 18.64 -0.92 27.38
CA PRO A 147 17.65 -0.24 26.53
C PRO A 147 18.22 0.86 25.62
N ARG A 148 19.55 1.08 25.59
CA ARG A 148 20.18 2.18 24.82
C ARG A 148 19.90 2.12 23.31
N THR A 149 19.59 0.94 22.78
CA THR A 149 19.20 0.74 21.37
C THR A 149 17.87 1.39 20.99
N ILE A 150 16.97 1.68 21.96
CA ILE A 150 15.68 2.33 21.70
C ILE A 150 15.84 3.81 21.31
N PRO A 151 16.47 4.69 22.11
CA PRO A 151 16.67 6.08 21.70
C PRO A 151 17.55 6.18 20.45
N GLN A 152 18.55 5.31 20.31
CA GLN A 152 19.40 5.27 19.13
C GLN A 152 18.64 4.87 17.86
N SER A 153 17.66 3.95 17.93
CA SER A 153 16.85 3.58 16.78
C SER A 153 15.89 4.70 16.36
N VAL A 154 15.39 5.49 17.32
CA VAL A 154 14.58 6.68 17.05
C VAL A 154 15.42 7.76 16.38
N GLU A 155 16.61 8.05 16.89
CA GLU A 155 17.55 8.99 16.28
C GLU A 155 17.93 8.54 14.86
N ASN A 156 18.25 7.26 14.69
CA ASN A 156 18.51 6.67 13.38
C ASN A 156 17.30 6.72 12.44
N LEU A 157 16.06 6.75 12.95
CA LEU A 157 14.85 6.87 12.13
C LEU A 157 14.70 8.30 11.57
N PHE A 158 15.00 9.31 12.38
CA PHE A 158 14.99 10.72 11.97
C PHE A 158 16.18 11.08 11.08
N HIS A 159 17.31 10.41 11.25
CA HIS A 159 18.53 10.59 10.46
C HIS A 159 18.75 9.51 9.39
N ALA A 160 17.77 8.62 9.16
CA ALA A 160 17.89 7.49 8.23
C ALA A 160 18.22 7.97 6.80
N GLY A 161 19.46 7.76 6.38
CA GLY A 161 19.89 7.94 5.00
C GLY A 161 20.15 9.39 4.57
N SER A 162 20.45 10.30 5.49
CA SER A 162 20.64 11.73 5.18
C SER A 162 22.03 12.06 4.63
N SER A 163 22.61 11.22 3.77
CA SER A 163 23.68 11.75 2.92
C SER A 163 23.01 12.74 1.95
N PHE A 164 23.53 13.95 1.87
CA PHE A 164 22.96 14.99 1.00
C PHE A 164 22.82 14.48 -0.43
N GLN A 165 23.77 13.67 -0.88
CA GLN A 165 23.82 13.07 -2.20
C GLN A 165 22.71 12.05 -2.44
N ASP A 166 22.35 11.24 -1.44
CA ASP A 166 21.21 10.33 -1.54
C ASP A 166 19.87 11.08 -1.58
N LEU A 167 19.77 12.20 -0.87
CA LEU A 167 18.56 13.03 -0.88
C LEU A 167 18.32 13.72 -2.23
N VAL A 168 19.38 14.15 -2.94
CA VAL A 168 19.29 14.77 -4.28
C VAL A 168 19.22 13.72 -5.41
N SER A 169 19.61 12.47 -5.13
CA SER A 169 19.63 11.37 -6.11
C SER A 169 18.32 11.24 -6.88
N LEU A 170 18.39 11.07 -8.21
CA LEU A 170 17.23 10.76 -9.06
C LEU A 170 16.60 9.40 -8.76
N ARG A 171 17.29 8.55 -7.99
CA ARG A 171 16.76 7.26 -7.51
C ARG A 171 15.83 7.43 -6.32
N ASN A 172 15.80 8.60 -5.68
CA ASN A 172 14.90 8.91 -4.58
C ASN A 172 13.52 9.31 -5.14
N VAL A 173 12.50 8.55 -4.78
CA VAL A 173 11.10 8.73 -5.13
C VAL A 173 10.25 9.17 -3.94
N SER A 174 10.86 9.73 -2.89
CA SER A 174 10.09 10.25 -1.75
C SER A 174 9.21 11.44 -2.13
N PHE A 175 8.15 11.69 -1.36
CA PHE A 175 7.35 12.89 -1.49
C PHE A 175 8.17 14.16 -1.29
N GLY A 176 9.22 14.11 -0.45
CA GLY A 176 10.15 15.22 -0.31
C GLY A 176 10.85 15.58 -1.63
N ARG A 177 11.16 14.57 -2.46
CA ARG A 177 11.74 14.80 -3.80
C ARG A 177 10.83 15.61 -4.71
N ALA A 178 9.50 15.42 -4.63
CA ALA A 178 8.55 16.16 -5.46
C ALA A 178 8.67 17.69 -5.25
N PHE A 179 8.86 18.11 -4.00
CA PHE A 179 9.02 19.54 -3.66
C PHE A 179 10.44 20.04 -3.93
N ALA A 180 11.45 19.20 -3.74
CA ALA A 180 12.85 19.58 -3.91
C ALA A 180 13.32 19.57 -5.38
N LEU A 181 12.64 18.86 -6.29
CA LEU A 181 13.12 18.69 -7.67
C LEU A 181 13.31 20.02 -8.42
N LEU A 182 12.33 20.93 -8.33
CA LEU A 182 12.43 22.24 -8.99
C LEU A 182 13.51 23.12 -8.35
N PRO A 183 13.52 23.35 -7.01
CA PRO A 183 14.61 24.06 -6.34
C PRO A 183 16.00 23.50 -6.68
N ASP A 184 16.16 22.17 -6.68
CA ASP A 184 17.43 21.53 -6.97
C ASP A 184 17.87 21.76 -8.41
N THR A 185 16.93 21.73 -9.36
CA THR A 185 17.21 22.01 -10.77
C THR A 185 17.64 23.47 -10.96
N PHE A 186 16.98 24.41 -10.29
CA PHE A 186 17.37 25.83 -10.33
C PHE A 186 18.74 26.07 -9.72
N ASP A 187 19.04 25.48 -8.55
CA ASP A 187 20.36 25.59 -7.91
C ASP A 187 21.43 25.02 -8.83
N PHE A 188 21.23 23.81 -9.36
CA PHE A 188 22.15 23.13 -10.28
C PHE A 188 22.45 23.95 -11.53
N ILE A 189 21.45 24.59 -12.15
CA ILE A 189 21.64 25.45 -13.32
C ILE A 189 22.40 26.73 -12.92
N ARG A 190 22.04 27.35 -11.80
CA ARG A 190 22.61 28.62 -11.34
C ARG A 190 24.11 28.52 -11.03
N THR A 191 24.54 27.39 -10.49
CA THR A 191 25.92 27.15 -10.06
C THR A 191 26.81 26.55 -11.15
N GLY A 192 26.33 26.45 -12.39
CA GLY A 192 27.09 25.87 -13.50
C GLY A 192 27.27 24.35 -13.40
N GLY A 193 26.28 23.64 -12.86
CA GLY A 193 26.27 22.18 -12.78
C GLY A 193 26.82 21.59 -11.47
N LYS A 194 26.91 22.39 -10.40
CA LYS A 194 27.37 21.93 -9.07
C LYS A 194 26.30 22.17 -8.02
N MET A 195 25.77 21.12 -7.42
CA MET A 195 24.81 21.28 -6.33
C MET A 195 25.48 22.00 -5.14
N THR A 196 24.88 23.06 -4.59
CA THR A 196 25.44 23.74 -3.43
C THR A 196 25.35 22.83 -2.21
N ASP A 197 26.48 22.59 -1.54
CA ASP A 197 26.52 21.74 -0.35
C ASP A 197 25.54 22.25 0.71
N GLY A 198 24.67 21.37 1.19
CA GLY A 198 23.70 21.70 2.23
C GLY A 198 22.48 22.53 1.78
N PHE A 199 22.32 22.81 0.48
CA PHE A 199 21.14 23.52 -0.05
C PHE A 199 19.81 22.91 0.44
N LEU A 200 19.04 23.66 1.24
CA LEU A 200 17.77 23.18 1.84
C LEU A 200 17.90 21.87 2.66
N ALA A 201 19.07 21.53 3.19
CA ALA A 201 19.29 20.25 3.88
C ALA A 201 18.31 20.01 5.04
N GLY A 202 18.03 21.04 5.85
CA GLY A 202 17.04 20.97 6.93
C GLY A 202 15.60 20.81 6.41
N PRO A 203 15.06 21.76 5.62
CA PRO A 203 13.68 21.67 5.11
C PRO A 203 13.38 20.39 4.31
N ARG A 204 14.35 19.90 3.54
CA ARG A 204 14.18 18.72 2.68
C ARG A 204 13.91 17.43 3.44
N SER A 205 14.49 17.27 4.63
CA SER A 205 14.20 16.10 5.47
C SER A 205 12.79 16.14 6.08
N LEU A 206 12.14 17.32 6.11
CA LEU A 206 10.84 17.52 6.74
C LEU A 206 9.66 17.44 5.76
N PHE A 207 9.86 17.74 4.47
CA PHE A 207 8.76 17.79 3.49
C PHE A 207 7.90 16.51 3.48
N GLY A 208 8.53 15.34 3.50
CA GLY A 208 7.80 14.07 3.52
C GLY A 208 6.93 13.89 4.78
N TYR A 209 7.42 14.29 5.95
CA TYR A 209 6.65 14.26 7.20
C TYR A 209 5.48 15.23 7.19
N VAL A 210 5.67 16.44 6.65
CA VAL A 210 4.58 17.42 6.48
C VAL A 210 3.48 16.84 5.60
N VAL A 211 3.84 16.24 4.47
CA VAL A 211 2.88 15.56 3.58
C VAL A 211 2.15 14.43 4.32
N MET A 212 2.87 13.61 5.09
CA MET A 212 2.26 12.54 5.88
C MET A 212 1.21 13.09 6.85
N VAL A 213 1.54 14.13 7.62
CA VAL A 213 0.60 14.75 8.57
C VAL A 213 -0.63 15.30 7.86
N VAL A 214 -0.45 16.00 6.74
CA VAL A 214 -1.55 16.54 5.94
C VAL A 214 -2.47 15.44 5.42
N ILE A 215 -1.90 14.37 4.84
CA ILE A 215 -2.68 13.25 4.30
C ILE A 215 -3.41 12.49 5.42
N VAL A 216 -2.73 12.16 6.51
CA VAL A 216 -3.34 11.47 7.66
C VAL A 216 -4.46 12.32 8.25
N GLY A 217 -4.22 13.62 8.47
CA GLY A 217 -5.23 14.56 8.96
C GLY A 217 -6.44 14.61 8.03
N ALA A 218 -6.23 14.73 6.72
CA ALA A 218 -7.30 14.72 5.73
C ALA A 218 -8.10 13.42 5.75
N VAL A 219 -7.45 12.26 5.83
CA VAL A 219 -8.11 10.94 5.92
C VAL A 219 -8.95 10.82 7.19
N LEU A 220 -8.44 11.30 8.34
CA LEU A 220 -9.17 11.28 9.61
C LEU A 220 -10.37 12.23 9.63
N VAL A 221 -10.20 13.45 9.12
CA VAL A 221 -11.28 14.45 8.97
C VAL A 221 -12.39 13.91 8.07
N LEU A 222 -12.00 13.24 6.98
CA LEU A 222 -12.95 12.67 6.03
C LEU A 222 -13.66 11.45 6.63
N GLY A 223 -12.95 10.66 7.45
CA GLY A 223 -13.52 9.56 8.24
C GLY A 223 -14.31 8.58 7.38
N ARG A 224 -15.59 8.37 7.71
CA ARG A 224 -16.48 7.46 6.95
C ARG A 224 -16.89 7.98 5.56
N ARG A 225 -16.57 9.24 5.20
CA ARG A 225 -16.88 9.80 3.87
C ARG A 225 -16.01 9.21 2.76
N ILE A 226 -14.86 8.62 3.09
CA ILE A 226 -13.98 7.92 2.16
C ILE A 226 -14.12 6.40 2.33
N PRO A 227 -14.28 5.62 1.24
CA PRO A 227 -14.27 4.17 1.31
C PRO A 227 -12.97 3.65 1.94
N PRO A 228 -13.01 2.66 2.84
CA PRO A 228 -11.82 2.19 3.56
C PRO A 228 -10.67 1.79 2.63
N VAL A 229 -10.96 1.12 1.50
CA VAL A 229 -9.94 0.73 0.52
C VAL A 229 -9.22 1.94 -0.11
N MET A 230 -9.93 3.05 -0.35
CA MET A 230 -9.33 4.27 -0.90
C MET A 230 -8.45 4.98 0.14
N ALA A 231 -8.89 5.02 1.40
CA ALA A 231 -8.04 5.47 2.50
C ALA A 231 -6.79 4.57 2.63
N GLY A 232 -6.95 3.26 2.45
CA GLY A 232 -5.85 2.30 2.43
C GLY A 232 -4.83 2.55 1.32
N ILE A 233 -5.28 2.82 0.09
CA ILE A 233 -4.40 3.17 -1.04
C ILE A 233 -3.59 4.44 -0.73
N VAL A 234 -4.28 5.49 -0.27
CA VAL A 234 -3.64 6.78 0.08
C VAL A 234 -2.62 6.60 1.20
N LEU A 235 -2.98 5.89 2.27
CA LEU A 235 -2.09 5.67 3.41
C LEU A 235 -0.93 4.72 3.06
N LEU A 236 -1.12 3.76 2.16
CA LEU A 236 -0.04 2.87 1.70
C LEU A 236 1.00 3.61 0.86
N ALA A 237 0.54 4.46 -0.07
CA ALA A 237 1.43 5.34 -0.82
C ALA A 237 2.17 6.29 0.13
N THR A 238 1.44 6.88 1.07
CA THR A 238 2.01 7.79 2.08
C THR A 238 3.05 7.09 2.94
N ALA A 239 2.73 5.95 3.56
CA ALA A 239 3.63 5.16 4.39
C ALA A 239 4.93 4.77 3.66
N THR A 240 4.85 4.61 2.33
CA THR A 240 6.00 4.20 1.52
C THR A 240 6.86 5.39 1.08
N LEU A 241 6.25 6.53 0.76
CA LEU A 241 6.94 7.67 0.12
C LEU A 241 7.18 8.86 1.06
N PHE A 242 6.60 8.89 2.26
CA PHE A 242 6.90 9.95 3.23
C PHE A 242 8.32 9.94 3.79
N PRO A 243 9.02 8.80 3.96
CA PRO A 243 10.39 8.84 4.48
C PRO A 243 11.28 9.72 3.58
N PRO A 244 12.22 10.51 4.13
CA PRO A 244 13.03 11.45 3.35
C PRO A 244 13.75 10.79 2.17
N LEU A 245 14.15 9.53 2.37
CA LEU A 245 14.78 8.68 1.38
C LEU A 245 13.93 7.44 1.12
N ALA A 246 13.27 7.41 -0.04
CA ALA A 246 12.56 6.25 -0.55
C ALA A 246 13.13 5.91 -1.93
N TYR A 247 13.97 4.89 -2.03
CA TYR A 247 14.53 4.51 -3.34
C TYR A 247 13.47 3.88 -4.27
N TYR A 248 13.71 3.93 -5.57
CA TYR A 248 12.84 3.37 -6.62
C TYR A 248 12.35 1.93 -6.39
N TYR A 249 13.11 1.08 -5.69
CA TYR A 249 12.65 -0.28 -5.35
C TYR A 249 11.47 -0.29 -4.35
N TYR A 250 11.24 0.79 -3.59
CA TYR A 250 10.06 0.91 -2.73
C TYR A 250 8.76 1.01 -3.55
N LEU A 251 8.82 1.33 -4.85
CA LEU A 251 7.66 1.30 -5.74
C LEU A 251 7.00 -0.08 -5.83
N VAL A 252 7.58 -1.13 -5.25
CA VAL A 252 6.94 -2.44 -5.08
C VAL A 252 5.57 -2.35 -4.35
N PHE A 253 5.31 -1.28 -3.58
CA PHE A 253 4.00 -1.03 -2.96
C PHE A 253 2.87 -0.86 -3.99
N VAL A 254 3.16 -0.58 -5.26
CA VAL A 254 2.13 -0.41 -6.29
C VAL A 254 1.58 -1.75 -6.78
N LEU A 255 2.29 -2.86 -6.60
CA LEU A 255 1.83 -4.20 -6.98
C LEU A 255 0.51 -4.61 -6.30
N PRO A 256 0.34 -4.48 -4.96
CA PRO A 256 -0.94 -4.77 -4.32
C PRO A 256 -2.05 -3.81 -4.77
N ILE A 257 -1.72 -2.56 -5.11
CA ILE A 257 -2.69 -1.60 -5.66
C ILE A 257 -3.11 -2.03 -7.05
N ALA A 258 -2.17 -2.36 -7.93
CA ALA A 258 -2.44 -2.86 -9.28
C ALA A 258 -3.30 -4.13 -9.26
N ALA A 259 -3.01 -5.04 -8.31
CA ALA A 259 -3.79 -6.25 -8.14
C ALA A 259 -5.27 -5.96 -7.84
N ILE A 260 -5.58 -5.00 -6.96
CA ILE A 260 -6.98 -4.64 -6.67
C ILE A 260 -7.63 -3.78 -7.76
N ILE A 261 -6.83 -3.02 -8.53
CA ILE A 261 -7.33 -2.29 -9.70
C ILE A 261 -7.90 -3.27 -10.73
N VAL A 262 -7.19 -4.37 -10.97
CA VAL A 262 -7.61 -5.37 -11.98
C VAL A 262 -8.58 -6.41 -11.41
N ARG A 263 -8.57 -6.63 -10.09
CA ARG A 263 -9.46 -7.61 -9.44
C ARG A 263 -10.08 -7.06 -8.15
N ASP A 264 -11.39 -6.83 -8.11
CA ASP A 264 -12.11 -6.56 -6.87
C ASP A 264 -12.17 -7.83 -6.00
N PRO A 265 -11.71 -7.79 -4.74
CA PRO A 265 -11.86 -8.88 -3.77
C PRO A 265 -13.28 -9.43 -3.61
N ASN A 266 -14.30 -8.62 -3.88
CA ASN A 266 -15.73 -8.95 -3.74
C ASN A 266 -16.49 -8.90 -5.07
N GLY A 267 -15.79 -8.76 -6.19
CA GLY A 267 -16.39 -8.65 -7.52
C GLY A 267 -16.43 -9.99 -8.27
N PRO A 268 -17.25 -10.07 -9.33
CA PRO A 268 -17.12 -11.14 -10.31
C PRO A 268 -15.72 -11.09 -10.96
N ARG A 269 -15.35 -12.21 -11.59
CA ARG A 269 -14.09 -12.30 -12.33
C ARG A 269 -14.04 -11.26 -13.46
N GLY A 270 -12.86 -10.69 -13.70
CA GLY A 270 -12.65 -9.62 -14.68
C GLY A 270 -13.17 -8.23 -14.27
N SER A 271 -13.65 -8.05 -13.03
CA SER A 271 -14.04 -6.73 -12.52
C SER A 271 -13.01 -6.17 -11.54
N GLY A 272 -12.70 -4.89 -11.67
CA GLY A 272 -11.78 -4.14 -10.82
C GLY A 272 -12.46 -3.41 -9.68
N VAL A 273 -11.67 -2.92 -8.71
CA VAL A 273 -12.20 -2.18 -7.56
C VAL A 273 -13.01 -0.93 -7.96
N PHE A 274 -12.64 -0.29 -9.07
CA PHE A 274 -13.32 0.93 -9.53
C PHE A 274 -14.68 0.66 -10.17
N ASP A 275 -14.89 -0.51 -10.77
CA ASP A 275 -16.17 -0.88 -11.38
C ASP A 275 -17.26 -0.97 -10.31
N LYS A 276 -16.94 -1.65 -9.20
CA LYS A 276 -17.89 -1.82 -8.10
C LYS A 276 -18.04 -0.56 -7.25
N LEU A 277 -16.97 0.20 -7.03
CA LEU A 277 -17.08 1.50 -6.36
C LEU A 277 -17.91 2.51 -7.15
N ALA A 278 -17.90 2.44 -8.49
CA ALA A 278 -18.77 3.26 -9.32
C ALA A 278 -20.26 2.96 -9.08
N LEU A 279 -20.60 1.68 -8.83
CA LEU A 279 -21.95 1.24 -8.48
C LEU A 279 -22.35 1.66 -7.05
N GLU A 280 -21.46 1.46 -6.06
CA GLU A 280 -21.75 1.68 -4.64
C GLU A 280 -21.70 3.17 -4.23
N SER A 281 -20.70 3.91 -4.71
CA SER A 281 -20.35 5.26 -4.22
C SER A 281 -20.47 6.36 -5.27
N GLY A 282 -20.95 6.01 -6.46
CA GLY A 282 -21.06 6.85 -7.64
C GLY A 282 -19.78 6.85 -8.48
N ARG A 283 -19.96 6.96 -9.81
CA ARG A 283 -18.87 6.95 -10.78
C ARG A 283 -17.92 8.13 -10.59
N ARG A 284 -16.63 7.85 -10.38
CA ARG A 284 -15.53 8.84 -10.24
C ARG A 284 -14.41 8.49 -11.22
N PRO A 285 -14.59 8.77 -12.52
CA PRO A 285 -13.66 8.31 -13.54
C PRO A 285 -12.26 8.89 -13.34
N VAL A 286 -12.16 10.13 -12.84
CA VAL A 286 -10.88 10.81 -12.58
C VAL A 286 -10.05 10.09 -11.51
N VAL A 287 -10.68 9.58 -10.44
CA VAL A 287 -9.98 8.82 -9.39
C VAL A 287 -9.40 7.53 -9.98
N GLY A 288 -10.22 6.78 -10.71
CA GLY A 288 -9.79 5.54 -11.37
C GLY A 288 -8.65 5.78 -12.36
N LEU A 289 -8.79 6.80 -13.21
CA LEU A 289 -7.78 7.16 -14.22
C LEU A 289 -6.44 7.54 -13.58
N VAL A 290 -6.44 8.46 -12.62
CA VAL A 290 -5.20 8.98 -12.00
C VAL A 290 -4.48 7.89 -11.20
N VAL A 291 -5.21 7.08 -10.43
CA VAL A 291 -4.61 5.99 -9.65
C VAL A 291 -4.06 4.89 -10.57
N SER A 292 -4.79 4.52 -11.63
CA SER A 292 -4.32 3.54 -12.61
C SER A 292 -3.10 4.05 -13.37
N LEU A 293 -3.07 5.32 -13.77
CA LEU A 293 -1.94 5.94 -14.44
C LEU A 293 -0.70 5.98 -13.53
N ALA A 294 -0.86 6.44 -12.29
CA ALA A 294 0.23 6.47 -11.29
C ALA A 294 0.79 5.06 -11.05
N THR A 295 -0.09 4.06 -10.96
CA THR A 295 0.28 2.65 -10.79
C THR A 295 1.04 2.12 -12.00
N ALA A 296 0.50 2.29 -13.21
CA ALA A 296 1.10 1.79 -14.44
C ALA A 296 2.48 2.40 -14.70
N LEU A 297 2.64 3.72 -14.52
CA LEU A 297 3.93 4.40 -14.71
C LEU A 297 4.96 4.05 -13.64
N SER A 298 4.51 3.69 -12.43
CA SER A 298 5.40 3.17 -11.37
C SER A 298 5.91 1.76 -11.65
N ILE A 299 5.11 0.94 -12.36
CA ILE A 299 5.47 -0.42 -12.78
C ILE A 299 6.41 -0.39 -13.99
N ALA A 300 6.06 0.39 -15.02
CA ALA A 300 6.70 0.35 -16.33
C ALA A 300 8.02 1.13 -16.44
N GLN A 301 8.27 2.11 -15.55
CA GLN A 301 9.46 2.99 -15.51
C GLN A 301 10.10 3.26 -16.88
N ILE A 302 9.39 3.99 -17.74
CA ILE A 302 9.76 4.21 -19.13
C ILE A 302 10.98 5.15 -19.19
N ALA A 303 11.95 4.83 -20.06
CA ALA A 303 13.09 5.70 -20.34
C ALA A 303 12.62 7.00 -21.01
N VAL A 304 13.08 8.14 -20.48
CA VAL A 304 12.82 9.46 -21.07
C VAL A 304 14.06 9.89 -21.85
N PRO A 305 13.92 10.48 -23.05
CA PRO A 305 15.06 11.04 -23.77
C PRO A 305 15.87 11.98 -22.88
N GLY A 306 17.16 11.69 -22.72
CA GLY A 306 18.01 12.40 -21.77
C GLY A 306 19.46 11.94 -21.84
N PRO A 307 20.35 12.55 -21.04
CA PRO A 307 21.76 12.20 -21.03
C PRO A 307 21.95 10.74 -20.58
N VAL A 308 22.88 10.05 -21.23
CA VAL A 308 23.36 8.75 -20.80
C VAL A 308 24.49 8.98 -19.81
N VAL A 309 24.42 8.32 -18.66
CA VAL A 309 25.45 8.43 -17.62
C VAL A 309 26.00 7.04 -17.33
N ASN A 310 27.31 6.95 -17.11
CA ASN A 310 27.98 5.72 -16.76
C ASN A 310 27.73 5.41 -15.27
N ALA A 311 26.87 4.43 -15.01
CA ALA A 311 26.61 3.96 -13.66
C ALA A 311 27.67 2.94 -13.22
N PRO A 312 28.26 3.07 -12.02
CA PRO A 312 29.23 2.12 -11.53
C PRO A 312 28.61 0.73 -11.28
N ILE A 313 29.31 -0.30 -11.76
CA ILE A 313 29.06 -1.71 -11.46
C ILE A 313 29.85 -2.03 -10.19
N PHE A 314 29.12 -2.32 -9.11
CA PHE A 314 29.70 -2.67 -7.82
C PHE A 314 29.71 -4.18 -7.64
N GLY A 315 30.90 -4.75 -7.38
CA GLY A 315 31.08 -6.10 -6.85
C GLY A 315 30.69 -7.26 -7.79
N GLN A 316 31.66 -8.10 -8.11
CA GLN A 316 31.47 -9.47 -8.57
C GLN A 316 31.98 -10.42 -7.49
N LEU A 317 31.65 -11.71 -7.58
CA LEU A 317 32.11 -12.72 -6.63
C LEU A 317 33.66 -12.74 -6.63
N GLY A 318 34.29 -12.23 -5.57
CA GLY A 318 35.75 -12.15 -5.44
C GLY A 318 36.38 -10.75 -5.58
N GLU A 319 35.63 -9.75 -6.05
CA GLU A 319 36.15 -8.39 -6.26
C GLU A 319 35.40 -7.34 -5.44
N ARG A 320 36.13 -6.43 -4.78
CA ARG A 320 35.59 -5.33 -3.97
C ARG A 320 35.84 -3.99 -4.66
N GLY A 321 34.78 -3.20 -4.85
CA GLY A 321 34.87 -1.85 -5.41
C GLY A 321 34.01 -1.66 -6.66
N VAL A 322 34.26 -0.56 -7.37
CA VAL A 322 33.72 -0.31 -8.72
C VAL A 322 34.60 -1.05 -9.70
N ILE A 323 34.04 -2.07 -10.36
CA ILE A 323 34.78 -2.95 -11.28
C ILE A 323 34.70 -2.41 -12.70
N ASP A 324 33.55 -1.82 -13.05
CA ASP A 324 33.30 -1.26 -14.36
C ASP A 324 32.18 -0.21 -14.28
N THR A 325 31.83 0.41 -15.40
CA THR A 325 30.67 1.29 -15.51
C THR A 325 29.81 0.89 -16.70
N THR A 326 28.49 0.98 -16.56
CA THR A 326 27.54 0.68 -17.64
C THR A 326 26.74 1.93 -18.03
N PRO A 327 26.55 2.22 -19.33
CA PRO A 327 25.73 3.34 -19.75
C PRO A 327 24.27 3.09 -19.37
N VAL A 328 23.70 4.00 -18.57
CA VAL A 328 22.27 3.98 -18.22
C VAL A 328 21.60 5.29 -18.60
N VAL A 329 20.33 5.20 -18.99
CA VAL A 329 19.51 6.40 -19.18
C VAL A 329 19.31 7.05 -17.82
N PHE A 330 19.74 8.30 -17.69
CA PHE A 330 19.77 9.00 -16.42
C PHE A 330 18.36 9.33 -15.88
N ILE A 331 17.38 9.48 -16.78
CA ILE A 331 16.03 9.91 -16.45
C ILE A 331 15.02 8.88 -16.95
N THR A 332 14.19 8.39 -16.02
CA THR A 332 13.03 7.54 -16.31
C THR A 332 11.78 8.18 -15.73
N THR A 333 10.60 7.65 -16.05
CA THR A 333 9.33 8.10 -15.44
C THR A 333 9.32 7.94 -13.92
N THR A 334 10.29 7.22 -13.33
CA THR A 334 10.52 7.16 -11.89
C THR A 334 10.66 8.54 -11.23
N VAL A 335 11.23 9.53 -11.94
CA VAL A 335 11.38 10.90 -11.42
C VAL A 335 10.04 11.61 -11.25
N VAL A 336 9.03 11.26 -12.06
CA VAL A 336 7.69 11.85 -11.96
C VAL A 336 6.77 11.11 -10.99
N THR A 337 7.12 9.88 -10.60
CA THR A 337 6.34 9.03 -9.71
C THR A 337 5.89 9.72 -8.40
N PRO A 338 6.74 10.48 -7.69
CA PRO A 338 6.33 11.19 -6.48
C PRO A 338 5.18 12.18 -6.73
N PHE A 339 5.22 12.90 -7.86
CA PHE A 339 4.18 13.85 -8.26
C PHE A 339 2.88 13.12 -8.61
N LEU A 340 2.97 12.00 -9.33
CA LEU A 340 1.80 11.20 -9.70
C LEU A 340 1.08 10.67 -8.46
N TRP A 341 1.82 10.21 -7.45
CA TRP A 341 1.21 9.72 -6.19
C TRP A 341 0.69 10.84 -5.30
N LEU A 342 1.33 12.01 -5.25
CA LEU A 342 0.75 13.20 -4.61
C LEU A 342 -0.56 13.61 -5.27
N LEU A 343 -0.58 13.66 -6.61
CA LEU A 343 -1.78 13.96 -7.39
C LEU A 343 -2.87 12.92 -7.15
N ALA A 344 -2.55 11.63 -7.15
CA ALA A 344 -3.49 10.55 -6.86
C ALA A 344 -4.09 10.70 -5.45
N CYS A 345 -3.26 10.97 -4.44
CA CYS A 345 -3.73 11.22 -3.08
C CYS A 345 -4.65 12.44 -3.01
N ALA A 346 -4.27 13.56 -3.62
CA ALA A 346 -5.07 14.78 -3.66
C ALA A 346 -6.41 14.56 -4.37
N VAL A 347 -6.42 13.90 -5.53
CA VAL A 347 -7.64 13.60 -6.30
C VAL A 347 -8.59 12.70 -5.51
N ILE A 348 -8.09 11.67 -4.83
CA ILE A 348 -8.91 10.83 -3.95
C ILE A 348 -9.54 11.67 -2.83
N LEU A 349 -8.72 12.40 -2.07
CA LEU A 349 -9.17 13.19 -0.92
C LEU A 349 -10.18 14.26 -1.31
N VAL A 350 -9.88 15.05 -2.35
CA VAL A 350 -10.76 16.13 -2.85
C VAL A 350 -12.05 15.56 -3.42
N SER A 351 -12.00 14.44 -4.15
CA SER A 351 -13.20 13.82 -4.70
C SER A 351 -14.17 13.42 -3.59
N TYR A 352 -13.68 12.74 -2.54
CA TYR A 352 -14.53 12.30 -1.43
C TYR A 352 -14.90 13.42 -0.45
N ALA A 353 -14.13 14.51 -0.39
CA ALA A 353 -14.50 15.72 0.33
C ALA A 353 -15.69 16.44 -0.33
N ARG A 354 -15.69 16.56 -1.66
CA ARG A 354 -16.77 17.22 -2.44
C ARG A 354 -18.05 16.38 -2.49
N LYS A 355 -17.90 15.08 -2.67
CA LYS A 355 -19.02 14.14 -2.73
C LYS A 355 -18.69 12.97 -1.80
N PRO A 356 -19.27 12.89 -0.60
CA PRO A 356 -19.06 11.75 0.29
C PRO A 356 -19.52 10.43 -0.35
N ALA A 357 -18.94 9.30 0.07
CA ALA A 357 -19.50 7.99 -0.22
C ALA A 357 -20.88 7.85 0.46
N ARG A 358 -21.84 7.22 -0.22
CA ARG A 358 -23.16 6.93 0.36
C ARG A 358 -22.96 6.01 1.57
N SER A 359 -23.44 6.42 2.74
CA SER A 359 -23.44 5.60 3.95
C SER A 359 -24.62 4.62 3.90
N ASP A 360 -24.34 3.32 4.10
CA ASP A 360 -25.33 2.23 4.17
C ASP A 360 -26.42 2.44 5.26
N GLU A 361 -26.27 3.43 6.15
CA GLU A 361 -27.23 3.73 7.23
C GLU A 361 -28.63 4.11 6.71
N GLY A 362 -28.78 4.51 5.44
CA GLY A 362 -30.09 4.77 4.83
C GLY A 362 -30.87 3.52 4.40
N ALA A 363 -30.20 2.38 4.18
CA ALA A 363 -30.85 1.15 3.72
C ALA A 363 -31.49 0.36 4.88
N GLU A 364 -30.92 0.45 6.09
CA GLU A 364 -31.49 -0.16 7.30
C GLU A 364 -32.76 0.53 7.80
N VAL A 365 -32.89 1.85 7.59
CA VAL A 365 -34.10 2.60 8.00
C VAL A 365 -35.28 2.27 7.09
N LEU A 366 -35.06 2.21 5.77
CA LEU A 366 -36.11 1.88 4.79
C LEU A 366 -36.60 0.42 4.89
N SER A 367 -35.74 -0.50 5.32
CA SER A 367 -36.14 -1.91 5.52
C SER A 367 -36.81 -2.18 6.87
N ARG A 368 -36.66 -1.28 7.86
CA ARG A 368 -37.40 -1.34 9.13
C ARG A 368 -38.79 -0.71 9.00
N GLU A 369 -38.93 0.33 8.19
CA GLU A 369 -40.23 0.99 7.97
C GLU A 369 -41.16 0.14 7.09
N SER A 370 -40.61 -0.68 6.19
CA SER A 370 -41.39 -1.62 5.37
C SER A 370 -41.85 -2.88 6.12
N SER A 371 -41.30 -3.21 7.30
CA SER A 371 -41.59 -4.46 8.00
C SER A 371 -42.52 -4.30 9.22
N THR A 372 -42.94 -3.08 9.54
CA THR A 372 -43.71 -2.82 10.77
C THR A 372 -45.23 -2.70 10.54
N ASP A 373 -45.73 -2.72 9.29
CA ASP A 373 -47.14 -2.45 8.98
C ASP A 373 -47.98 -3.66 8.51
N THR A 374 -47.48 -4.89 8.63
CA THR A 374 -48.19 -6.06 8.06
C THR A 374 -48.39 -7.25 9.01
N ASP A 375 -48.53 -7.04 10.32
CA ASP A 375 -48.97 -8.11 11.23
C ASP A 375 -49.87 -7.58 12.36
N VAL A 376 -51.16 -7.43 12.05
CA VAL A 376 -52.23 -7.53 13.07
C VAL A 376 -53.19 -8.62 12.60
N SER A 377 -52.93 -9.85 13.05
CA SER A 377 -53.90 -10.93 13.04
C SER A 377 -54.62 -10.96 14.40
N VAL A 378 -55.95 -11.10 14.38
CA VAL A 378 -56.70 -11.63 15.51
C VAL A 378 -57.60 -12.74 14.97
N SER A 379 -57.28 -13.97 15.37
CA SER A 379 -58.08 -15.18 15.18
C SER A 379 -58.25 -15.86 16.54
N SER A 380 -59.51 -16.09 16.94
CA SER A 380 -59.97 -17.08 17.92
C SER A 380 -61.50 -17.06 17.91
N GLY A 381 -62.29 -18.13 17.86
CA GLY A 381 -62.04 -19.56 17.87
C GLY A 381 -63.38 -20.31 17.96
N HIS A 382 -63.27 -21.64 17.88
CA HIS A 382 -64.20 -22.69 18.31
C HIS A 382 -65.35 -23.23 17.42
N SER A 383 -65.37 -24.57 17.46
CA SER A 383 -66.12 -25.60 16.75
C SER A 383 -67.49 -25.90 17.40
N MET A 384 -68.52 -26.23 16.60
CA MET A 384 -69.35 -27.44 16.79
C MET A 384 -70.46 -27.62 15.74
N LEU A 385 -70.70 -28.90 15.40
CA LEU A 385 -71.96 -29.59 15.04
C LEU A 385 -72.53 -29.52 13.60
N ILE A 386 -72.60 -30.73 13.01
CA ILE A 386 -73.46 -31.22 11.90
C ILE A 386 -74.85 -31.56 12.51
N PRO A 387 -76.03 -31.33 11.87
CA PRO A 387 -76.50 -32.16 10.75
C PRO A 387 -77.44 -31.56 9.67
N GLY A 388 -77.29 -32.10 8.46
CA GLY A 388 -78.36 -32.55 7.54
C GLY A 388 -79.30 -31.54 6.89
N THR A 389 -79.35 -31.53 5.56
CA THR A 389 -80.57 -31.83 4.77
C THR A 389 -80.27 -31.86 3.26
N THR A 390 -80.76 -32.92 2.63
CA THR A 390 -81.00 -33.13 1.20
C THR A 390 -82.06 -32.17 0.64
N GLU A 391 -81.89 -31.65 -0.59
CA GLU A 391 -82.84 -31.78 -1.72
C GLU A 391 -82.54 -30.84 -2.92
N LYS A 392 -82.57 -31.45 -4.11
CA LYS A 392 -83.15 -31.02 -5.42
C LYS A 392 -82.70 -29.75 -6.14
N GLY A 393 -82.48 -29.93 -7.45
CA GLY A 393 -83.19 -29.13 -8.46
C GLY A 393 -82.36 -28.55 -9.60
N GLN A 394 -82.21 -29.33 -10.68
CA GLN A 394 -81.92 -28.90 -12.06
C GLN A 394 -83.05 -27.98 -12.61
N PRO A 395 -82.90 -27.29 -13.76
CA PRO A 395 -82.39 -27.80 -15.05
C PRO A 395 -81.07 -27.22 -15.56
#